data_AF-A0ABD5VT38-F1
#
_entry.id   AF-A0ABD5VT38-F1
#
_cell.length_a   1.000
_cell.length_b   1.000
_cell.length_c   1.000
_cell.angle_alpha   90.00
_cell.angle_beta   90.00
_cell.angle_gamma   90.00
#
_symmetry.space_group_name_H-M   'P 1'
#
loop_
_entity.id
_entity.type
_entity.pdbx_description
1 polymer ?
#
loop_
_entity_poly.entity_id
_entity_poly.type
_entity_poly.pdbx_seq_one_letter_code
_entity_poly.pdbx_strand_id
1 'polypeptide(L)'
;MWGATAIRLSNLVPHATVTVTVDEAFTGQAGVTDAQETFTLPPLTEGQEVTVSQTLCGETSGESSVSVGIRRDPPMPAITQPFECGTVVHVENLVPGARVRLLSLRYFGVIADFIAQGEQAHIPVPSLRPFDDLQVEESACGTTITTGTFVQQFTGSLPVPTVVRPVLDSDRSVAVSDVHPGAVVDVFVGGTLRGVASGGEDVVDVPIVGRLNEDTEVSARQRLCRAASDVGGAAEVQACEKRLTVGLKYLAPDFAGPLRVQADWVRRLFRHHGIDVEIVDEELLDLPALLTIDETDRDAIRELLRHRNHLREQDVAAYMIDDVVNGGGGGLHLSGTDGAIISSKTAFQEIWTTAHEIGHVLELEHVSDEGTDRLMHPGPRFPGDATPRIDTALAPDEVNEMKTSDFMRPCR
;
A
#
# COMPACT_ATOMS: atom_id res chain seq x y z
N MET A 1 5.89 -8.60 16.70
CA MET A 1 5.68 -7.54 17.72
C MET A 1 5.42 -8.15 19.08
N TRP A 2 5.75 -7.43 20.15
CA TRP A 2 5.48 -7.85 21.53
C TRP A 2 3.99 -8.14 21.75
N GLY A 3 3.67 -9.20 22.47
CA GLY A 3 2.32 -9.66 22.77
C GLY A 3 1.50 -10.14 21.57
N ALA A 4 2.05 -10.14 20.36
CA ALA A 4 1.38 -10.74 19.21
C ALA A 4 1.18 -12.24 19.45
N THR A 5 0.00 -12.74 19.06
CA THR A 5 -0.39 -14.15 19.18
C THR A 5 -0.52 -14.83 17.81
N ALA A 6 -0.10 -14.14 16.75
CA ALA A 6 -0.02 -14.69 15.43
C ALA A 6 1.10 -14.02 14.63
N ILE A 7 1.66 -14.75 13.67
CA ILE A 7 2.56 -14.22 12.64
C ILE A 7 1.99 -14.58 11.28
N ARG A 8 2.17 -13.71 10.29
CA ARG A 8 1.89 -14.01 8.89
C ARG A 8 3.19 -14.32 8.18
N LEU A 9 3.21 -15.46 7.49
CA LEU A 9 4.34 -15.88 6.67
C LEU A 9 3.99 -15.73 5.20
N SER A 10 4.99 -15.40 4.39
CA SER A 10 4.92 -15.32 2.94
C SER A 10 6.00 -16.21 2.31
N ASN A 11 5.95 -16.36 0.98
CA ASN A 11 6.87 -17.21 0.21
C ASN A 11 6.88 -18.68 0.66
N LEU A 12 5.71 -19.15 1.10
CA LEU A 12 5.49 -20.54 1.46
C LEU A 12 5.31 -21.38 0.19
N VAL A 13 5.78 -22.63 0.22
CA VAL A 13 5.52 -23.59 -0.83
C VAL A 13 4.28 -24.40 -0.44
N PRO A 14 3.18 -24.35 -1.20
CA PRO A 14 1.99 -25.16 -0.91
C PRO A 14 2.36 -26.63 -0.72
N HIS A 15 1.79 -27.25 0.32
CA HIS A 15 2.06 -28.61 0.81
C HIS A 15 3.38 -28.83 1.54
N ALA A 16 4.21 -27.79 1.73
CA ALA A 16 5.34 -27.88 2.66
C ALA A 16 4.86 -27.98 4.11
N THR A 17 5.72 -28.50 4.98
CA THR A 17 5.58 -28.39 6.43
C THR A 17 6.42 -27.22 6.92
N VAL A 18 5.78 -26.21 7.49
CA VAL A 18 6.46 -25.08 8.12
C VAL A 18 6.75 -25.44 9.58
N THR A 19 7.98 -25.18 10.01
CA THR A 19 8.39 -25.18 11.41
C THR A 19 8.58 -23.74 11.85
N VAL A 20 7.88 -23.34 12.91
CA VAL A 20 8.05 -22.05 13.57
C VAL A 20 8.62 -22.30 14.95
N THR A 21 9.76 -21.71 15.23
CA THR A 21 10.42 -21.76 16.52
C THR A 21 10.43 -20.36 17.11
N VAL A 22 10.07 -20.23 18.40
CA VAL A 22 10.25 -18.97 19.14
C VAL A 22 11.32 -19.24 20.20
N ASP A 23 12.49 -18.65 19.98
CA ASP A 23 13.75 -18.99 20.63
C ASP A 23 14.00 -20.51 20.59
N GLU A 24 14.08 -21.17 21.75
CA GLU A 24 14.06 -22.63 21.92
C GLU A 24 12.84 -23.09 22.75
N ALA A 25 11.98 -22.16 23.16
CA ALA A 25 10.91 -22.41 24.13
C ALA A 25 9.62 -22.93 23.49
N PHE A 26 9.38 -22.59 22.23
CA PHE A 26 8.24 -23.05 21.47
C PHE A 26 8.67 -23.54 20.11
N THR A 27 8.14 -24.68 19.69
CA THR A 27 8.25 -25.18 18.32
C THR A 27 6.88 -25.66 17.88
N GLY A 28 6.34 -25.03 16.84
CA GLY A 28 5.11 -25.41 16.17
C GLY A 28 5.40 -25.92 14.77
N GLN A 29 4.64 -26.91 14.31
CA GLN A 29 4.66 -27.35 12.92
C GLN A 29 3.26 -27.36 12.33
N ALA A 30 3.12 -26.90 11.10
CA ALA A 30 1.88 -27.01 10.35
C ALA A 30 2.16 -27.23 8.87
N GLY A 31 1.31 -28.02 8.22
CA GLY A 31 1.28 -28.09 6.77
C GLY A 31 0.62 -26.84 6.21
N VAL A 32 1.17 -26.28 5.13
CA VAL A 32 0.63 -25.07 4.49
C VAL A 32 -0.10 -25.41 3.21
N THR A 33 -1.12 -24.63 2.89
CA THR A 33 -1.93 -24.85 1.67
C THR A 33 -1.79 -23.73 0.65
N ASP A 34 -1.24 -22.59 1.06
CA ASP A 34 -1.10 -21.40 0.22
C ASP A 34 0.32 -20.81 0.36
N ALA A 35 0.67 -19.87 -0.52
CA ALA A 35 1.94 -19.16 -0.50
C ALA A 35 2.06 -18.15 0.65
N GLN A 36 0.94 -17.86 1.33
CA GLN A 36 0.87 -17.00 2.50
C GLN A 36 -0.11 -17.59 3.53
N GLU A 37 0.30 -17.68 4.79
CA GLU A 37 -0.53 -18.27 5.83
C GLU A 37 -0.24 -17.64 7.20
N THR A 38 -1.26 -17.58 8.06
CA THR A 38 -1.17 -17.01 9.41
C THR A 38 -1.07 -18.13 10.44
N PHE A 39 -0.03 -18.09 11.26
CA PHE A 39 0.25 -19.07 12.30
C PHE A 39 -0.04 -18.48 13.66
N THR A 40 -0.85 -19.17 14.46
CA THR A 40 -1.09 -18.79 15.86
C THR A 40 0.10 -19.23 16.72
N LEU A 41 0.53 -18.34 17.61
CA LEU A 41 1.64 -18.54 18.54
C LEU A 41 1.19 -18.22 19.98
N PRO A 42 1.91 -18.72 21.00
CA PRO A 42 1.87 -18.10 22.32
C PRO A 42 2.19 -16.60 22.23
N PRO A 43 1.72 -15.77 23.18
CA PRO A 43 2.07 -14.35 23.20
C PRO A 43 3.59 -14.15 23.23
N LEU A 44 4.10 -13.41 22.24
CA LEU A 44 5.54 -13.15 22.10
C LEU A 44 6.02 -12.11 23.12
N THR A 45 7.25 -12.24 23.63
CA THR A 45 7.90 -11.28 24.52
C THR A 45 9.04 -10.52 23.84
N GLU A 46 9.44 -9.39 24.41
CA GLU A 46 10.41 -8.47 23.80
C GLU A 46 11.77 -9.17 23.71
N GLY A 47 12.44 -9.00 22.58
CA GLY A 47 13.74 -9.62 22.31
C GLY A 47 13.68 -11.10 21.94
N GLN A 48 12.52 -11.76 21.96
CA GLN A 48 12.42 -13.13 21.46
C GLN A 48 12.71 -13.17 19.96
N GLU A 49 13.39 -14.22 19.52
CA GLU A 49 13.66 -14.49 18.11
C GLU A 49 12.64 -15.51 17.59
N VAL A 50 11.90 -15.14 16.55
CA VAL A 50 11.02 -16.07 15.84
C VAL A 50 11.78 -16.56 14.62
N THR A 51 12.09 -17.85 14.58
CA THR A 51 12.78 -18.52 13.47
C THR A 51 11.82 -19.42 12.70
N VAL A 52 11.89 -19.42 11.38
CA VAL A 52 10.98 -20.17 10.52
C VAL A 52 11.76 -20.90 9.44
N SER A 53 11.39 -22.16 9.19
CA SER A 53 11.84 -22.94 8.05
C SER A 53 10.68 -23.74 7.46
N GLN A 54 10.81 -24.18 6.21
CA GLN A 54 9.83 -25.05 5.56
C GLN A 54 10.50 -26.27 4.94
N THR A 55 9.82 -27.42 5.01
CA THR A 55 10.32 -28.69 4.46
C THR A 55 9.30 -29.29 3.50
N LEU A 56 9.75 -29.67 2.31
CA LEU A 56 8.95 -30.39 1.33
C LEU A 56 9.77 -31.55 0.74
N CYS A 57 9.19 -32.75 0.71
CA CYS A 57 9.85 -33.93 0.16
C CYS A 57 11.22 -34.27 0.78
N GLY A 58 11.46 -33.85 2.02
CA GLY A 58 12.72 -34.09 2.74
C GLY A 58 13.78 -33.00 2.56
N GLU A 59 13.53 -32.01 1.70
CA GLU A 59 14.38 -30.83 1.53
C GLU A 59 13.87 -29.69 2.41
N THR A 60 14.77 -29.06 3.17
CA THR A 60 14.45 -27.95 4.09
C THR A 60 15.05 -26.65 3.57
N SER A 61 14.27 -25.57 3.63
CA SER A 61 14.73 -24.22 3.27
C SER A 61 15.82 -23.72 4.23
N GLY A 62 16.46 -22.61 3.86
CA GLY A 62 17.15 -21.77 4.85
C GLY A 62 16.19 -21.28 5.93
N GLU A 63 16.73 -20.91 7.08
CA GLU A 63 16.00 -20.28 8.16
C GLU A 63 15.84 -18.78 7.89
N SER A 64 14.69 -18.24 8.26
CA SER A 64 14.45 -16.80 8.36
C SER A 64 14.12 -16.48 9.81
N SER A 65 14.77 -15.48 10.40
CA SER A 65 14.52 -15.07 11.78
C SER A 65 14.14 -13.59 11.89
N VAL A 66 13.36 -13.27 12.92
CA VAL A 66 13.00 -11.89 13.26
C VAL A 66 12.94 -11.71 14.77
N SER A 67 13.53 -10.63 15.28
CA SER A 67 13.45 -10.27 16.69
C SER A 67 12.16 -9.51 17.01
N VAL A 68 11.54 -9.85 18.13
CA VAL A 68 10.35 -9.20 18.63
C VAL A 68 10.73 -7.85 19.23
N GLY A 69 10.30 -6.77 18.59
CA GLY A 69 10.58 -5.40 19.04
C GLY A 69 9.98 -5.03 20.41
N ILE A 70 10.35 -3.84 20.88
CA ILE A 70 9.94 -3.26 22.17
C ILE A 70 8.42 -3.13 22.31
N ARG A 71 7.92 -3.22 23.55
CA ARG A 71 6.53 -2.85 23.86
C ARG A 71 6.29 -1.38 23.53
N ARG A 72 5.38 -1.12 22.59
CA ARG A 72 4.71 0.17 22.42
C ARG A 72 3.24 0.00 22.79
N ASP A 73 2.68 1.00 23.47
CA ASP A 73 1.25 1.01 23.69
C ASP A 73 0.55 1.18 22.33
N PRO A 74 -0.48 0.37 22.03
CA PRO A 74 -1.18 0.47 20.76
C PRO A 74 -1.83 1.87 20.62
N PRO A 75 -1.75 2.51 19.44
CA PRO A 75 -2.51 3.72 19.16
C PRO A 75 -4.01 3.43 19.28
N MET A 76 -4.81 4.43 19.65
CA MET A 76 -6.26 4.24 19.75
C MET A 76 -6.85 4.03 18.35
N PRO A 77 -7.55 2.91 18.06
CA PRO A 77 -8.21 2.72 16.79
C PRO A 77 -9.24 3.82 16.57
N ALA A 78 -9.48 4.17 15.32
CA ALA A 78 -10.50 5.14 14.93
C ALA A 78 -11.44 4.49 13.92
N ILE A 79 -12.75 4.60 14.16
CA ILE A 79 -13.77 4.15 13.21
C ILE A 79 -14.23 5.37 12.41
N THR A 80 -14.03 5.35 11.09
CA THR A 80 -14.64 6.39 10.21
C THR A 80 -16.14 6.34 10.35
N GLN A 81 -16.77 7.52 10.47
CA GLN A 81 -18.20 7.65 10.77
C GLN A 81 -19.07 6.70 9.91
N PRO A 82 -19.65 5.63 10.50
CA PRO A 82 -20.43 4.68 9.75
C PRO A 82 -21.87 5.17 9.57
N PHE A 83 -22.50 4.75 8.49
CA PHE A 83 -23.88 5.09 8.14
C PHE A 83 -24.73 3.83 7.97
N GLU A 84 -26.04 3.97 8.19
CA GLU A 84 -26.98 2.87 7.94
C GLU A 84 -26.89 2.35 6.51
N CYS A 85 -27.22 1.07 6.34
CA CYS A 85 -27.08 0.32 5.09
C CYS A 85 -25.64 0.16 4.58
N GLY A 86 -24.64 0.77 5.22
CA GLY A 86 -23.24 0.53 4.95
C GLY A 86 -22.92 -0.96 5.11
N THR A 87 -22.07 -1.47 4.21
CA THR A 87 -21.62 -2.88 4.20
C THR A 87 -20.12 -3.03 4.41
N VAL A 88 -19.43 -1.91 4.64
CA VAL A 88 -18.02 -1.85 4.99
C VAL A 88 -17.85 -0.81 6.08
N VAL A 89 -16.98 -1.11 7.05
CA VAL A 89 -16.51 -0.16 8.06
C VAL A 89 -15.02 0.05 7.85
N HIS A 90 -14.60 1.31 7.73
CA HIS A 90 -13.18 1.65 7.72
C HIS A 90 -12.69 1.89 9.14
N VAL A 91 -11.56 1.27 9.48
CA VAL A 91 -10.90 1.44 10.77
C VAL A 91 -9.44 1.80 10.51
N GLU A 92 -8.97 2.82 11.22
CA GLU A 92 -7.61 3.35 11.17
C GLU A 92 -6.90 3.17 12.52
N ASN A 93 -5.60 3.45 12.53
CA ASN A 93 -4.71 3.33 13.69
C ASN A 93 -4.73 1.91 14.29
N LEU A 94 -4.78 0.91 13.42
CA LEU A 94 -4.60 -0.49 13.82
C LEU A 94 -3.12 -0.81 14.01
N VAL A 95 -2.84 -1.77 14.87
CA VAL A 95 -1.51 -2.36 15.00
C VAL A 95 -1.43 -3.60 14.11
N PRO A 96 -0.55 -3.64 13.09
CA PRO A 96 -0.41 -4.83 12.25
C PRO A 96 -0.17 -6.10 13.06
N GLY A 97 -0.88 -7.20 12.80
CA GLY A 97 -0.81 -8.43 13.59
C GLY A 97 -1.64 -8.42 14.89
N ALA A 98 -2.26 -7.30 15.25
CA ALA A 98 -3.23 -7.26 16.34
C ALA A 98 -4.50 -8.03 15.98
N ARG A 99 -5.14 -8.63 16.99
CA ARG A 99 -6.48 -9.18 16.82
C ARG A 99 -7.50 -8.06 16.97
N VAL A 100 -8.36 -7.91 15.97
CA VAL A 100 -9.38 -6.86 15.90
C VAL A 100 -10.76 -7.51 15.87
N ARG A 101 -11.64 -7.08 16.77
CA ARG A 101 -13.06 -7.47 16.78
C ARG A 101 -13.92 -6.25 16.60
N LEU A 102 -14.83 -6.30 15.64
CA LEU A 102 -15.85 -5.28 15.45
C LEU A 102 -17.18 -5.79 16.01
N LEU A 103 -17.80 -5.02 16.90
CA LEU A 103 -19.01 -5.39 17.61
C LEU A 103 -20.12 -4.40 17.31
N SER A 104 -21.31 -4.94 17.04
CA SER A 104 -22.61 -4.27 17.08
C SER A 104 -23.26 -4.61 18.41
N LEU A 105 -23.26 -3.66 19.36
CA LEU A 105 -23.77 -3.94 20.70
C LEU A 105 -25.29 -4.05 20.75
N ARG A 106 -26.00 -3.49 19.76
CA ARG A 106 -27.45 -3.44 19.78
C ARG A 106 -28.11 -4.55 18.96
N TYR A 107 -27.52 -4.96 17.84
CA TYR A 107 -28.22 -5.80 16.87
C TYR A 107 -27.55 -7.13 16.56
N PHE A 108 -26.22 -7.16 16.40
CA PHE A 108 -25.56 -8.31 15.76
C PHE A 108 -24.48 -8.98 16.61
N GLY A 109 -24.03 -8.39 17.73
CA GLY A 109 -22.91 -8.91 18.50
C GLY A 109 -21.60 -8.74 17.73
N VAL A 110 -20.74 -9.75 17.70
CA VAL A 110 -19.49 -9.68 16.91
C VAL A 110 -19.82 -9.78 15.42
N ILE A 111 -19.51 -8.73 14.67
CA ILE A 111 -19.74 -8.65 13.22
C ILE A 111 -18.47 -8.88 12.39
N ALA A 112 -17.30 -8.76 13.00
CA ALA A 112 -16.02 -9.18 12.42
C ALA A 112 -15.00 -9.57 13.50
N ASP A 113 -14.10 -10.49 13.17
CA ASP A 113 -12.98 -10.94 14.02
C ASP A 113 -11.82 -11.36 13.10
N PHE A 114 -10.73 -10.61 13.10
CA PHE A 114 -9.61 -10.82 12.17
C PHE A 114 -8.27 -10.35 12.77
N ILE A 115 -7.18 -10.65 12.06
CA ILE A 115 -5.85 -10.12 12.37
C ILE A 115 -5.55 -8.95 11.43
N ALA A 116 -5.31 -7.77 11.98
CA ALA A 116 -4.97 -6.58 11.20
C ALA A 116 -3.73 -6.85 10.34
N GLN A 117 -3.78 -6.48 9.05
CA GLN A 117 -2.67 -6.69 8.12
C GLN A 117 -1.84 -5.41 7.88
N GLY A 118 -2.37 -4.28 8.33
CA GLY A 118 -1.79 -2.96 8.22
C GLY A 118 -2.43 -2.04 9.26
N GLU A 119 -2.13 -0.75 9.19
CA GLU A 119 -2.65 0.25 10.13
C GLU A 119 -4.09 0.67 9.83
N GLN A 120 -4.63 0.20 8.72
CA GLN A 120 -5.99 0.46 8.28
C GLN A 120 -6.63 -0.81 7.75
N ALA A 121 -7.96 -0.89 7.85
CA ALA A 121 -8.72 -2.00 7.29
C ALA A 121 -10.12 -1.56 6.85
N HIS A 122 -10.51 -1.98 5.65
CA HIS A 122 -11.90 -2.02 5.21
C HIS A 122 -12.51 -3.35 5.61
N ILE A 123 -13.41 -3.33 6.59
CA ILE A 123 -13.99 -4.52 7.19
C ILE A 123 -15.38 -4.76 6.58
N PRO A 124 -15.60 -5.83 5.80
CA PRO A 124 -16.93 -6.19 5.34
C PRO A 124 -17.83 -6.52 6.52
N VAL A 125 -19.03 -5.93 6.55
CA VAL A 125 -20.01 -6.10 7.62
C VAL A 125 -21.41 -6.35 7.06
N PRO A 126 -22.32 -6.95 7.84
CA PRO A 126 -23.74 -6.91 7.52
C PRO A 126 -24.23 -5.46 7.37
N SER A 127 -25.28 -5.27 6.58
CA SER A 127 -25.94 -3.97 6.42
C SER A 127 -26.25 -3.33 7.79
N LEU A 128 -25.56 -2.23 8.09
CA LEU A 128 -25.67 -1.54 9.37
C LEU A 128 -27.06 -0.94 9.58
N ARG A 129 -27.45 -0.82 10.86
CA ARG A 129 -28.74 -0.23 11.26
C ARG A 129 -28.50 1.11 11.96
N PRO A 130 -29.36 2.12 11.74
CA PRO A 130 -29.18 3.42 12.37
C PRO A 130 -29.24 3.29 13.89
N PHE A 131 -28.42 4.10 14.58
CA PHE A 131 -28.29 4.12 16.04
C PHE A 131 -27.84 2.79 16.67
N ASP A 132 -27.15 1.96 15.89
CA ASP A 132 -26.35 0.88 16.43
C ASP A 132 -25.08 1.43 17.09
N ASP A 133 -24.67 0.79 18.17
CA ASP A 133 -23.45 1.06 18.91
C ASP A 133 -22.36 0.17 18.32
N LEU A 134 -21.47 0.75 17.53
CA LEU A 134 -20.32 0.04 16.99
C LEU A 134 -19.11 0.24 17.89
N GLN A 135 -18.46 -0.87 18.24
CA GLN A 135 -17.21 -0.88 18.97
C GLN A 135 -16.16 -1.66 18.21
N VAL A 136 -14.94 -1.17 18.20
CA VAL A 136 -13.77 -1.95 17.79
C VAL A 136 -12.94 -2.23 19.03
N GLU A 137 -12.70 -3.51 19.29
CA GLU A 137 -11.75 -4.01 20.28
C GLU A 137 -10.49 -4.41 19.54
N GLU A 138 -9.37 -3.77 19.85
CA GLU A 138 -8.06 -4.17 19.39
C GLU A 138 -7.28 -4.77 20.56
N SER A 139 -6.78 -6.00 20.36
CA SER A 139 -5.87 -6.67 21.28
C SER A 139 -4.48 -6.77 20.65
N ALA A 140 -3.55 -5.97 21.18
CA ALA A 140 -2.14 -5.95 20.80
C ALA A 140 -1.28 -5.81 22.06
N CYS A 141 -0.07 -6.34 22.08
CA CYS A 141 0.86 -6.05 23.18
C CYS A 141 0.26 -6.38 24.57
N GLY A 142 -0.44 -7.52 24.71
CA GLY A 142 -1.09 -7.92 25.97
C GLY A 142 -2.12 -6.92 26.53
N THR A 143 -2.51 -5.92 25.76
CA THR A 143 -3.44 -4.86 26.12
C THR A 143 -4.63 -4.94 25.17
N THR A 144 -5.83 -4.72 25.69
CA THR A 144 -7.01 -4.54 24.86
C THR A 144 -7.49 -3.12 25.02
N ILE A 145 -7.62 -2.43 23.89
CA ILE A 145 -8.21 -1.10 23.82
C ILE A 145 -9.49 -1.16 23.03
N THR A 146 -10.44 -0.30 23.39
CA THR A 146 -11.76 -0.27 22.78
C THR A 146 -12.11 1.16 22.45
N THR A 147 -12.47 1.41 21.19
CA THR A 147 -13.14 2.65 20.78
C THR A 147 -14.54 2.32 20.27
N GLY A 148 -15.39 3.33 20.16
CA GLY A 148 -16.72 3.15 19.61
C GLY A 148 -17.29 4.40 18.98
N THR A 149 -18.31 4.18 18.16
CA THR A 149 -19.09 5.23 17.49
C THR A 149 -20.51 4.73 17.26
N PHE A 150 -21.40 5.64 16.88
CA PHE A 150 -22.78 5.29 16.54
C PHE A 150 -22.95 5.26 15.03
N VAL A 151 -23.73 4.29 14.53
CA VAL A 151 -24.16 4.30 13.13
C VAL A 151 -25.14 5.46 12.93
N GLN A 152 -24.76 6.39 12.06
CA GLN A 152 -25.61 7.53 11.73
C GLN A 152 -26.70 7.13 10.73
N GLN A 153 -27.86 7.75 10.88
CA GLN A 153 -28.92 7.67 9.88
C GLN A 153 -28.52 8.50 8.66
N PHE A 154 -28.71 7.97 7.46
CA PHE A 154 -28.42 8.69 6.23
C PHE A 154 -29.66 9.49 5.81
N THR A 155 -29.58 10.81 5.88
CA THR A 155 -30.70 11.72 5.58
C THR A 155 -30.45 12.65 4.38
N GLY A 156 -29.31 12.48 3.70
CA GLY A 156 -28.85 13.37 2.65
C GLY A 156 -29.04 12.85 1.22
N SER A 157 -28.51 13.61 0.27
CA SER A 157 -28.21 13.15 -1.08
C SER A 157 -26.77 12.65 -1.14
N LEU A 158 -26.51 11.66 -2.00
CA LEU A 158 -25.15 11.22 -2.26
C LEU A 158 -24.45 12.20 -3.21
N PRO A 159 -23.16 12.54 -2.96
CA PRO A 159 -22.38 13.27 -3.94
C PRO A 159 -22.26 12.47 -5.24
N VAL A 160 -22.09 13.17 -6.36
CA VAL A 160 -21.83 12.52 -7.65
C VAL A 160 -20.36 12.09 -7.64
N PRO A 161 -20.06 10.78 -7.76
CA PRO A 161 -18.69 10.31 -7.69
C PRO A 161 -17.92 10.65 -8.97
N THR A 162 -16.61 10.80 -8.84
CA THR A 162 -15.72 11.16 -9.95
C THR A 162 -14.77 10.00 -10.25
N VAL A 163 -14.68 9.59 -11.51
CA VAL A 163 -13.62 8.65 -11.93
C VAL A 163 -12.28 9.38 -11.90
N VAL A 164 -11.34 8.88 -11.11
CA VAL A 164 -9.99 9.46 -10.99
C VAL A 164 -9.26 9.27 -12.31
N ARG A 165 -8.75 10.37 -12.87
CA ARG A 165 -8.03 10.38 -14.14
C ARG A 165 -6.51 10.40 -13.95
N PRO A 166 -5.76 9.89 -14.95
CA PRO A 166 -6.26 9.21 -16.14
C PRO A 166 -6.54 7.73 -15.87
N VAL A 167 -7.39 7.18 -16.72
CA VAL A 167 -7.70 5.75 -16.76
C VAL A 167 -7.01 5.19 -17.99
N LEU A 168 -6.22 4.13 -17.84
CA LEU A 168 -5.39 3.62 -18.92
C LEU A 168 -5.97 2.37 -19.58
N ASP A 169 -5.63 2.18 -20.85
CA ASP A 169 -5.87 0.94 -21.58
C ASP A 169 -5.32 -0.25 -20.78
N SER A 170 -6.03 -1.37 -20.83
CA SER A 170 -5.73 -2.60 -20.09
C SER A 170 -5.89 -2.56 -18.57
N ASP A 171 -6.28 -1.44 -17.95
CA ASP A 171 -6.60 -1.37 -16.53
C ASP A 171 -7.67 -2.42 -16.15
N ARG A 172 -7.55 -2.96 -14.93
CA ARG A 172 -8.45 -3.98 -14.34
C ARG A 172 -9.23 -3.50 -13.13
N SER A 173 -8.98 -2.28 -12.71
CA SER A 173 -9.71 -1.56 -11.68
C SER A 173 -9.76 -0.09 -12.04
N VAL A 174 -10.69 0.64 -11.42
CA VAL A 174 -10.86 2.07 -11.61
C VAL A 174 -10.96 2.70 -10.23
N ALA A 175 -10.09 3.68 -9.95
CA ALA A 175 -10.20 4.52 -8.76
C ALA A 175 -11.35 5.52 -8.94
N VAL A 176 -12.23 5.60 -7.95
CA VAL A 176 -13.39 6.50 -7.93
C VAL A 176 -13.33 7.34 -6.66
N SER A 177 -13.35 8.66 -6.78
CA SER A 177 -13.37 9.62 -5.67
C SER A 177 -14.77 10.18 -5.39
N ASP A 178 -14.87 11.01 -4.35
CA ASP A 178 -16.13 11.60 -3.86
C ASP A 178 -17.12 10.51 -3.40
N VAL A 179 -16.61 9.40 -2.88
CA VAL A 179 -17.41 8.27 -2.41
C VAL A 179 -17.83 8.49 -0.96
N HIS A 180 -19.12 8.40 -0.71
CA HIS A 180 -19.63 8.51 0.65
C HIS A 180 -19.26 7.24 1.44
N PRO A 181 -18.72 7.36 2.68
CA PRO A 181 -18.42 6.19 3.50
C PRO A 181 -19.62 5.25 3.65
N GLY A 182 -19.39 3.96 3.41
CA GLY A 182 -20.38 2.89 3.43
C GLY A 182 -21.13 2.68 2.11
N ALA A 183 -21.00 3.56 1.12
CA ALA A 183 -21.70 3.45 -0.16
C ALA A 183 -21.15 2.32 -1.03
N VAL A 184 -22.01 1.77 -1.89
CA VAL A 184 -21.62 0.84 -2.95
C VAL A 184 -21.42 1.64 -4.23
N VAL A 185 -20.23 1.54 -4.82
CA VAL A 185 -19.85 2.17 -6.08
C VAL A 185 -20.11 1.20 -7.22
N ASP A 186 -20.87 1.64 -8.22
CA ASP A 186 -21.09 0.94 -9.48
C ASP A 186 -20.24 1.64 -10.57
N VAL A 187 -19.36 0.90 -11.26
CA VAL A 187 -18.56 1.41 -12.39
C VAL A 187 -19.08 0.88 -13.71
N PHE A 188 -19.31 1.80 -14.65
CA PHE A 188 -19.79 1.54 -16.00
C PHE A 188 -18.68 1.79 -17.01
N VAL A 189 -18.55 0.90 -18.00
CA VAL A 189 -17.64 1.04 -19.15
C VAL A 189 -18.47 0.96 -20.42
N GLY A 190 -18.45 2.02 -21.23
CA GLY A 190 -19.33 2.17 -22.39
C GLY A 190 -20.82 2.04 -22.02
N GLY A 191 -21.20 2.58 -20.86
CA GLY A 191 -22.58 2.51 -20.32
C GLY A 191 -23.00 1.16 -19.75
N THR A 192 -22.13 0.14 -19.76
CA THR A 192 -22.43 -1.19 -19.19
C THR A 192 -21.78 -1.33 -17.82
N LEU A 193 -22.52 -1.81 -16.81
CA LEU A 193 -21.96 -2.11 -15.49
C LEU A 193 -20.86 -3.17 -15.61
N ARG A 194 -19.64 -2.84 -15.17
CA ARG A 194 -18.48 -3.74 -15.21
C ARG A 194 -17.83 -3.96 -13.85
N GLY A 195 -18.03 -3.06 -12.89
CA GLY A 195 -17.43 -3.18 -11.56
C GLY A 195 -18.39 -2.77 -10.46
N VAL A 196 -18.26 -3.40 -9.29
CA VAL A 196 -18.99 -3.05 -8.07
C VAL A 196 -18.04 -3.23 -6.88
N ALA A 197 -17.94 -2.22 -6.03
CA ALA A 197 -17.20 -2.31 -4.76
C ALA A 197 -17.88 -1.47 -3.68
N SER A 198 -17.65 -1.80 -2.41
CA SER A 198 -18.11 -1.01 -1.27
C SER A 198 -16.99 -0.07 -0.82
N GLY A 199 -17.30 1.21 -0.62
CA GLY A 199 -16.35 2.21 -0.15
C GLY A 199 -16.38 2.38 1.35
N GLY A 200 -15.22 2.20 1.99
CA GLY A 200 -15.01 2.61 3.38
C GLY A 200 -14.56 4.08 3.53
N GLU A 201 -14.06 4.66 2.43
CA GLU A 201 -13.39 5.95 2.36
C GLU A 201 -13.90 6.78 1.16
N ASP A 202 -13.34 7.97 0.98
CA ASP A 202 -13.66 8.91 -0.11
C ASP A 202 -13.17 8.43 -1.49
N VAL A 203 -12.13 7.61 -1.54
CA VAL A 203 -11.61 7.01 -2.77
C VAL A 203 -11.71 5.50 -2.68
N VAL A 204 -12.19 4.87 -3.75
CA VAL A 204 -12.38 3.41 -3.83
C VAL A 204 -11.82 2.90 -5.14
N ASP A 205 -10.95 1.90 -5.05
CA ASP A 205 -10.58 1.09 -6.20
C ASP A 205 -11.67 0.06 -6.49
N VAL A 206 -12.30 0.17 -7.66
CA VAL A 206 -13.37 -0.71 -8.09
C VAL A 206 -12.83 -1.70 -9.12
N PRO A 207 -12.69 -3.00 -8.80
CA PRO A 207 -12.33 -4.02 -9.77
C PRO A 207 -13.39 -4.11 -10.88
N ILE A 208 -12.95 -4.26 -12.12
CA ILE A 208 -13.83 -4.40 -13.29
C ILE A 208 -13.70 -5.77 -13.94
N VAL A 209 -14.79 -6.27 -14.52
CA VAL A 209 -14.80 -7.51 -15.28
C VAL A 209 -14.17 -7.28 -16.66
N GLY A 210 -12.99 -7.86 -16.86
CA GLY A 210 -12.24 -7.78 -18.10
C GLY A 210 -11.09 -6.80 -17.98
N ARG A 211 -10.85 -6.05 -19.06
CA ARG A 211 -9.88 -4.96 -19.13
C ARG A 211 -10.54 -3.77 -19.81
N LEU A 212 -10.06 -2.56 -19.51
CA LEU A 212 -10.42 -1.39 -20.28
C LEU A 212 -9.77 -1.40 -21.65
N ASN A 213 -10.44 -0.79 -22.63
CA ASN A 213 -9.89 -0.55 -23.94
C ASN A 213 -9.77 0.96 -24.14
N GLU A 214 -8.73 1.40 -24.82
CA GLU A 214 -8.59 2.76 -25.36
C GLU A 214 -9.89 3.25 -26.02
N ASP A 215 -10.15 4.56 -25.93
CA ASP A 215 -11.34 5.25 -26.48
C ASP A 215 -12.68 4.80 -25.89
N THR A 216 -12.69 4.03 -24.79
CA THR A 216 -13.92 3.75 -24.05
C THR A 216 -14.17 4.76 -22.95
N GLU A 217 -15.43 5.01 -22.64
CA GLU A 217 -15.81 5.89 -21.54
C GLU A 217 -16.06 5.08 -20.26
N VAL A 218 -15.49 5.54 -19.16
CA VAL A 218 -15.71 5.01 -17.81
C VAL A 218 -16.46 6.04 -16.98
N SER A 219 -17.55 5.64 -16.36
CA SER A 219 -18.30 6.48 -15.42
C SER A 219 -18.65 5.69 -14.16
N ALA A 220 -19.01 6.40 -13.10
CA ALA A 220 -19.36 5.80 -11.83
C ALA A 220 -20.65 6.40 -11.27
N ARG A 221 -21.35 5.65 -10.44
CA ARG A 221 -22.36 6.17 -9.51
C ARG A 221 -22.21 5.46 -8.17
N GLN A 222 -22.80 6.01 -7.12
CA GLN A 222 -22.80 5.37 -5.82
C GLN A 222 -24.22 5.23 -5.26
N ARG A 223 -24.40 4.25 -4.37
CA ARG A 223 -25.68 3.92 -3.74
C ARG A 223 -25.49 3.66 -2.25
N LEU A 224 -26.38 4.19 -1.43
CA LEU A 224 -26.42 3.97 0.01
C LEU A 224 -27.89 3.96 0.44
N CYS A 225 -28.30 2.90 1.14
CA CYS A 225 -29.70 2.64 1.44
C CYS A 225 -30.58 2.67 0.16
N ARG A 226 -31.57 3.57 0.12
CA ARG A 226 -32.46 3.79 -1.03
C ARG A 226 -32.02 4.96 -1.91
N ALA A 227 -30.95 5.67 -1.52
CA ALA A 227 -30.40 6.76 -2.29
C ALA A 227 -29.42 6.23 -3.34
N ALA A 228 -29.42 6.88 -4.49
CA ALA A 228 -28.42 6.73 -5.53
C ALA A 228 -28.00 8.14 -5.95
N SER A 229 -26.71 8.34 -6.22
CA SER A 229 -26.24 9.54 -6.89
C SER A 229 -26.66 9.52 -8.37
N ASP A 230 -26.55 10.67 -9.03
CA ASP A 230 -26.43 10.69 -10.48
C ASP A 230 -25.14 9.97 -10.92
N VAL A 231 -25.09 9.59 -12.20
CA VAL A 231 -23.87 9.06 -12.81
C VAL A 231 -22.90 10.22 -13.04
N GLY A 232 -21.67 10.09 -12.54
CA GLY A 232 -20.61 11.07 -12.73
C GLY A 232 -20.16 11.22 -14.17
N GLY A 233 -19.40 12.28 -14.41
CA GLY A 233 -18.83 12.55 -15.73
C GLY A 233 -17.97 11.37 -16.22
N ALA A 234 -18.07 11.07 -17.51
CA ALA A 234 -17.25 10.04 -18.12
C ALA A 234 -15.77 10.45 -18.14
N ALA A 235 -14.88 9.52 -17.83
CA ALA A 235 -13.46 9.58 -18.10
C ALA A 235 -13.17 8.72 -19.34
N GLU A 236 -12.49 9.31 -20.32
CA GLU A 236 -12.02 8.58 -21.48
C GLU A 236 -10.80 7.74 -21.10
N VAL A 237 -10.79 6.47 -21.53
CA VAL A 237 -9.66 5.57 -21.37
C VAL A 237 -8.59 5.95 -22.38
N GLN A 238 -7.43 6.32 -21.86
CA GLN A 238 -6.29 6.75 -22.65
C GLN A 238 -5.42 5.55 -23.04
N ALA A 239 -4.71 5.69 -24.16
CA ALA A 239 -3.66 4.75 -24.52
C ALA A 239 -2.61 4.70 -23.40
N CYS A 240 -2.23 3.48 -23.02
CA CYS A 240 -1.01 3.29 -22.25
C CYS A 240 0.18 3.35 -23.21
N GLU A 241 1.00 4.40 -23.14
CA GLU A 241 2.14 4.56 -24.03
C GLU A 241 3.33 3.70 -23.59
N LYS A 242 3.71 3.82 -22.32
CA LYS A 242 4.84 3.13 -21.71
C LYS A 242 4.45 2.54 -20.36
N ARG A 243 5.12 1.45 -19.98
CA ARG A 243 5.01 0.80 -18.69
C ARG A 243 6.39 0.73 -18.03
N LEU A 244 6.44 1.15 -16.78
CA LEU A 244 7.52 0.95 -15.84
C LEU A 244 7.14 -0.21 -14.91
N THR A 245 8.05 -1.15 -14.72
CA THR A 245 7.92 -2.21 -13.71
C THR A 245 8.83 -1.89 -12.53
N VAL A 246 8.27 -1.89 -11.31
CA VAL A 246 9.01 -1.54 -10.10
C VAL A 246 8.90 -2.67 -9.07
N GLY A 247 10.03 -3.03 -8.45
CA GLY A 247 10.08 -3.87 -7.27
C GLY A 247 10.26 -3.03 -6.01
N LEU A 248 9.46 -3.28 -4.99
CA LEU A 248 9.56 -2.61 -3.70
C LEU A 248 10.40 -3.44 -2.75
N LYS A 249 11.51 -2.88 -2.27
CA LYS A 249 12.43 -3.53 -1.34
C LYS A 249 12.47 -2.72 -0.05
N TYR A 250 12.42 -3.36 1.10
CA TYR A 250 12.50 -2.66 2.38
C TYR A 250 13.31 -3.45 3.39
N LEU A 251 14.01 -2.75 4.29
CA LEU A 251 14.94 -3.39 5.25
C LEU A 251 14.35 -3.54 6.65
N ALA A 252 13.13 -3.05 6.88
CA ALA A 252 12.38 -3.26 8.11
C ALA A 252 10.89 -3.47 7.82
N PRO A 253 10.18 -4.36 8.53
CA PRO A 253 8.78 -4.68 8.24
C PRO A 253 7.83 -3.47 8.28
N ASP A 254 8.10 -2.49 9.13
CA ASP A 254 7.33 -1.27 9.29
C ASP A 254 7.50 -0.27 8.12
N PHE A 255 8.48 -0.50 7.22
CA PHE A 255 8.69 0.34 6.05
C PHE A 255 7.80 -0.05 4.85
N ALA A 256 7.19 -1.24 4.85
CA ALA A 256 6.37 -1.72 3.75
C ALA A 256 5.15 -0.83 3.47
N GLY A 257 4.42 -0.43 4.53
CA GLY A 257 3.26 0.45 4.41
C GLY A 257 3.60 1.81 3.80
N PRO A 258 4.55 2.56 4.38
CA PRO A 258 5.01 3.84 3.85
C PRO A 258 5.52 3.76 2.40
N LEU A 259 6.28 2.71 2.06
CA LEU A 259 6.77 2.51 0.69
C LEU A 259 5.62 2.26 -0.30
N ARG A 260 4.59 1.51 0.08
CA ARG A 260 3.39 1.33 -0.76
C ARG A 260 2.64 2.63 -1.00
N VAL A 261 2.46 3.44 0.05
CA VAL A 261 1.81 4.76 -0.05
C VAL A 261 2.55 5.64 -1.07
N GLN A 262 3.87 5.66 -1.03
CA GLN A 262 4.68 6.36 -2.03
C GLN A 262 4.61 5.73 -3.42
N ALA A 263 4.65 4.40 -3.53
CA ALA A 263 4.50 3.70 -4.81
C ALA A 263 3.15 4.01 -5.48
N ASP A 264 2.07 4.12 -4.70
CA ASP A 264 0.76 4.54 -5.19
C ASP A 264 0.75 6.01 -5.63
N TRP A 265 1.56 6.86 -5.01
CA TRP A 265 1.78 8.21 -5.49
C TRP A 265 2.57 8.24 -6.81
N VAL A 266 3.65 7.44 -6.94
CA VAL A 266 4.39 7.28 -8.20
C VAL A 266 3.46 6.83 -9.32
N ARG A 267 2.64 5.80 -9.07
CA ARG A 267 1.61 5.34 -10.00
C ARG A 267 0.73 6.48 -10.46
N ARG A 268 0.11 7.23 -9.55
CA ARG A 268 -0.79 8.34 -9.89
C ARG A 268 -0.09 9.44 -10.68
N LEU A 269 1.11 9.83 -10.26
CA LEU A 269 1.90 10.84 -10.94
C LEU A 269 2.26 10.40 -12.37
N PHE A 270 2.94 9.27 -12.53
CA PHE A 270 3.44 8.83 -13.83
C PHE A 270 2.30 8.46 -14.78
N ARG A 271 1.22 7.89 -14.24
CA ARG A 271 0.01 7.58 -14.99
C ARG A 271 -0.61 8.83 -15.58
N HIS A 272 -0.61 9.96 -14.85
CA HIS A 272 -1.04 11.26 -15.38
C HIS A 272 -0.34 11.65 -16.68
N HIS A 273 0.91 11.20 -16.83
CA HIS A 273 1.76 11.48 -17.98
C HIS A 273 1.83 10.32 -18.99
N GLY A 274 0.89 9.36 -18.92
CA GLY A 274 0.77 8.24 -19.85
C GLY A 274 1.77 7.10 -19.62
N ILE A 275 2.37 7.04 -18.43
CA ILE A 275 3.29 5.98 -18.01
C ILE A 275 2.60 5.12 -16.96
N ASP A 276 2.30 3.86 -17.29
CA ASP A 276 1.77 2.89 -16.34
C ASP A 276 2.89 2.38 -15.41
N VAL A 277 2.57 2.15 -14.13
CA VAL A 277 3.53 1.67 -13.13
C VAL A 277 3.00 0.39 -12.50
N GLU A 278 3.64 -0.73 -12.84
CA GLU A 278 3.31 -2.05 -12.33
C GLU A 278 4.27 -2.42 -11.20
N ILE A 279 3.73 -2.73 -10.01
CA ILE A 279 4.54 -3.29 -8.92
C ILE A 279 4.60 -4.79 -9.14
N VAL A 280 5.79 -5.30 -9.48
CA VAL A 280 6.00 -6.70 -9.88
C VAL A 280 6.53 -7.56 -8.74
N ASP A 281 7.06 -6.93 -7.69
CA ASP A 281 7.64 -7.62 -6.54
C ASP A 281 7.60 -6.72 -5.30
N GLU A 282 7.51 -7.34 -4.13
CA GLU A 282 7.59 -6.68 -2.84
C GLU A 282 8.30 -7.60 -1.83
N GLU A 283 9.41 -7.13 -1.24
CA GLU A 283 10.31 -7.98 -0.45
C GLU A 283 10.93 -7.26 0.76
N LEU A 284 10.93 -7.95 1.90
CA LEU A 284 11.74 -7.61 3.07
C LEU A 284 13.17 -8.17 2.88
N LEU A 285 14.17 -7.31 2.87
CA LEU A 285 15.58 -7.70 2.79
C LEU A 285 16.21 -7.77 4.19
N ASP A 286 16.83 -8.89 4.51
CA ASP A 286 17.59 -9.07 5.77
C ASP A 286 19.02 -8.56 5.62
N LEU A 287 19.17 -7.23 5.67
CA LEU A 287 20.44 -6.54 5.49
C LEU A 287 20.66 -5.48 6.59
N PRO A 288 20.74 -5.88 7.88
CA PRO A 288 20.77 -4.92 9.00
C PRO A 288 21.97 -3.97 8.96
N ALA A 289 23.08 -4.38 8.35
CA ALA A 289 24.26 -3.52 8.17
C ALA A 289 24.02 -2.36 7.17
N LEU A 290 22.98 -2.45 6.34
CA LEU A 290 22.62 -1.47 5.31
C LEU A 290 21.35 -0.68 5.67
N LEU A 291 20.87 -0.83 6.92
CA LEU A 291 19.69 -0.10 7.39
C LEU A 291 19.92 1.42 7.40
N THR A 292 21.17 1.84 7.55
CA THR A 292 21.60 3.23 7.43
C THR A 292 22.80 3.30 6.51
N ILE A 293 22.74 4.17 5.49
CA ILE A 293 23.81 4.31 4.48
C ILE A 293 24.29 5.76 4.45
N ASP A 294 25.59 5.98 4.44
CA ASP A 294 26.17 7.30 4.15
C ASP A 294 26.19 7.53 2.63
N GLU A 295 25.71 8.69 2.15
CA GLU A 295 25.67 8.99 0.70
C GLU A 295 27.05 8.90 0.02
N THR A 296 28.13 9.04 0.79
CA THR A 296 29.51 8.96 0.30
C THR A 296 30.03 7.52 0.23
N ASP A 297 29.37 6.56 0.90
CA ASP A 297 29.75 5.15 0.90
C ASP A 297 29.23 4.42 -0.35
N ARG A 298 29.96 4.61 -1.45
CA ARG A 298 29.65 3.98 -2.75
C ARG A 298 29.65 2.45 -2.70
N ASP A 299 30.31 1.82 -1.74
CA ASP A 299 30.36 0.37 -1.67
C ASP A 299 29.11 -0.19 -0.99
N ALA A 300 28.66 0.42 0.12
CA ALA A 300 27.38 0.09 0.75
C ALA A 300 26.19 0.32 -0.21
N ILE A 301 26.21 1.42 -0.96
CA ILE A 301 25.19 1.71 -1.98
C ILE A 301 25.16 0.62 -3.05
N ARG A 302 26.32 0.25 -3.60
CA ARG A 302 26.40 -0.82 -4.61
C ARG A 302 26.05 -2.19 -4.06
N GLU A 303 26.35 -2.45 -2.79
CA GLU A 303 25.96 -3.67 -2.11
C GLU A 303 24.45 -3.77 -2.06
N LEU A 304 23.75 -2.75 -1.55
CA LEU A 304 22.29 -2.71 -1.50
C LEU A 304 21.67 -2.90 -2.89
N LEU A 305 22.16 -2.15 -3.89
CA LEU A 305 21.62 -2.18 -5.26
C LEU A 305 21.81 -3.55 -5.96
N ARG A 306 22.67 -4.45 -5.47
CA ARG A 306 22.79 -5.82 -5.99
C ARG A 306 21.68 -6.75 -5.50
N HIS A 307 20.98 -6.41 -4.42
CA HIS A 307 19.88 -7.21 -3.86
C HIS A 307 18.56 -6.97 -4.61
N ARG A 308 18.62 -7.04 -5.94
CA ARG A 308 17.46 -6.80 -6.81
C ARG A 308 16.42 -7.90 -6.71
N ASN A 309 16.82 -9.16 -6.48
CA ASN A 309 16.01 -10.37 -6.27
C ASN A 309 14.69 -10.46 -7.06
N HIS A 310 14.49 -11.51 -7.86
CA HIS A 310 13.25 -11.72 -8.64
C HIS A 310 12.93 -10.64 -9.71
N LEU A 311 13.65 -9.52 -9.73
CA LEU A 311 13.55 -8.47 -10.75
C LEU A 311 14.35 -8.81 -12.00
N ARG A 312 13.80 -8.44 -13.16
CA ARG A 312 14.44 -8.54 -14.46
C ARG A 312 15.34 -7.33 -14.67
N GLU A 313 16.27 -7.43 -15.62
CA GLU A 313 17.23 -6.36 -15.92
C GLU A 313 16.60 -4.97 -16.06
N GLN A 314 15.44 -4.87 -16.74
CA GLN A 314 14.75 -3.59 -16.99
C GLN A 314 13.70 -3.20 -15.92
N ASP A 315 13.61 -3.90 -14.79
CA ASP A 315 12.68 -3.51 -13.72
C ASP A 315 13.41 -2.57 -12.73
N VAL A 316 12.79 -1.48 -12.28
CA VAL A 316 13.42 -0.57 -11.31
C VAL A 316 13.26 -1.11 -9.89
N ALA A 317 14.29 -1.03 -9.06
CA ALA A 317 14.22 -1.41 -7.65
C ALA A 317 14.12 -0.15 -6.76
N ALA A 318 13.06 -0.01 -5.97
CA ALA A 318 12.90 1.05 -4.98
C ALA A 318 13.16 0.48 -3.57
N TYR A 319 14.23 0.93 -2.92
CA TYR A 319 14.68 0.44 -1.61
C TYR A 319 14.31 1.43 -0.52
N MET A 320 13.62 0.99 0.53
CA MET A 320 13.40 1.79 1.74
C MET A 320 14.30 1.31 2.89
N ILE A 321 15.09 2.24 3.43
CA ILE A 321 16.02 2.03 4.55
C ILE A 321 15.65 2.97 5.71
N ASP A 322 16.29 2.86 6.88
CA ASP A 322 16.04 3.79 7.99
C ASP A 322 16.50 5.21 7.65
N ASP A 323 17.73 5.35 7.13
CA ASP A 323 18.30 6.66 6.86
C ASP A 323 19.40 6.70 5.81
N VAL A 324 19.46 7.83 5.09
CA VAL A 324 20.58 8.20 4.22
C VAL A 324 21.33 9.34 4.89
N VAL A 325 22.45 9.03 5.54
CA VAL A 325 23.25 10.01 6.28
C VAL A 325 23.99 10.90 5.30
N ASN A 326 24.05 12.20 5.61
CA ASN A 326 24.61 13.28 4.78
C ASN A 326 23.85 13.56 3.47
N GLY A 327 22.88 12.73 3.09
CA GLY A 327 21.98 12.96 1.95
C GLY A 327 21.06 14.15 2.17
N GLY A 328 21.25 15.22 1.42
CA GLY A 328 20.49 16.47 1.58
C GLY A 328 18.98 16.40 1.29
N GLY A 329 18.46 15.28 0.75
CA GLY A 329 17.09 15.17 0.23
C GLY A 329 16.33 13.90 0.57
N GLY A 330 16.80 13.07 1.51
CA GLY A 330 16.04 11.89 1.95
C GLY A 330 15.96 10.73 0.96
N GLY A 331 16.59 10.87 -0.20
CA GLY A 331 16.72 9.84 -1.21
C GLY A 331 18.13 9.83 -1.78
N LEU A 332 18.45 8.77 -2.50
CA LEU A 332 19.72 8.60 -3.17
C LEU A 332 19.55 7.75 -4.42
N HIS A 333 20.18 8.22 -5.50
CA HIS A 333 20.36 7.47 -6.73
C HIS A 333 21.84 7.45 -7.14
N LEU A 334 22.29 6.33 -7.71
CA LEU A 334 23.59 6.23 -8.37
C LEU A 334 23.38 6.22 -9.89
N SER A 335 23.88 7.26 -10.57
CA SER A 335 23.76 7.37 -12.03
C SER A 335 24.20 6.08 -12.74
N GLY A 336 23.37 5.63 -13.68
CA GLY A 336 23.58 4.39 -14.43
C GLY A 336 23.22 3.10 -13.67
N THR A 337 22.52 3.22 -12.55
CA THR A 337 21.94 2.06 -11.84
C THR A 337 20.43 1.99 -12.04
N ASP A 338 19.91 0.80 -11.77
CA ASP A 338 18.51 0.40 -11.90
C ASP A 338 17.72 0.54 -10.58
N GLY A 339 18.22 1.33 -9.63
CA GLY A 339 17.56 1.48 -8.34
C GLY A 339 17.60 2.88 -7.73
N ALA A 340 16.62 3.08 -6.85
CA ALA A 340 16.39 4.27 -6.06
C ALA A 340 16.39 3.87 -4.57
N ILE A 341 17.10 4.63 -3.73
CA ILE A 341 17.16 4.40 -2.28
C ILE A 341 16.41 5.54 -1.60
N ILE A 342 15.52 5.21 -0.67
CA ILE A 342 14.62 6.13 0.01
C ILE A 342 14.80 5.96 1.52
N SER A 343 15.04 7.07 2.22
CA SER A 343 15.06 7.13 3.68
C SER A 343 13.63 7.06 4.21
N SER A 344 13.37 6.20 5.19
CA SER A 344 12.07 6.14 5.85
C SER A 344 11.77 7.46 6.56
N LYS A 345 12.78 8.13 7.13
CA LYS A 345 12.61 9.40 7.87
C LYS A 345 12.03 10.52 7.03
N THR A 346 12.38 10.58 5.74
CA THR A 346 11.84 11.57 4.80
C THR A 346 10.62 11.05 4.07
N ALA A 347 10.54 9.74 3.79
CA ALA A 347 9.36 9.08 3.23
C ALA A 347 8.06 9.41 3.96
N PHE A 348 8.12 9.53 5.30
CA PHE A 348 6.97 9.89 6.13
C PHE A 348 6.55 11.35 6.01
N GLN A 349 7.45 12.22 5.55
CA GLN A 349 7.23 13.67 5.46
C GLN A 349 6.94 14.10 4.01
N GLU A 350 7.46 13.35 3.04
CA GLU A 350 7.49 13.74 1.63
C GLU A 350 7.07 12.54 0.75
N ILE A 351 5.77 12.43 0.47
CA ILE A 351 5.21 11.33 -0.34
C ILE A 351 5.77 11.26 -1.77
N TRP A 352 6.46 12.30 -2.21
CA TRP A 352 7.00 12.45 -3.56
C TRP A 352 8.44 11.96 -3.73
N THR A 353 9.17 11.70 -2.64
CA THR A 353 10.60 11.33 -2.68
C THR A 353 10.83 10.09 -3.56
N THR A 354 10.02 9.05 -3.44
CA THR A 354 10.17 7.84 -4.28
C THR A 354 10.04 8.15 -5.77
N ALA A 355 9.11 9.02 -6.17
CA ALA A 355 8.97 9.34 -7.59
C ALA A 355 10.12 10.22 -8.09
N HIS A 356 10.67 11.11 -7.24
CA HIS A 356 11.86 11.91 -7.56
C HIS A 356 13.07 11.01 -7.83
N GLU A 357 13.35 10.07 -6.92
CA GLU A 357 14.48 9.16 -7.09
C GLU A 357 14.29 8.20 -8.26
N ILE A 358 13.06 7.73 -8.52
CA ILE A 358 12.77 6.97 -9.75
C ILE A 358 12.94 7.86 -10.99
N GLY A 359 12.63 9.15 -10.92
CA GLY A 359 12.91 10.12 -11.98
C GLY A 359 14.39 10.11 -12.37
N HIS A 360 15.30 10.10 -11.40
CA HIS A 360 16.73 9.96 -11.66
C HIS A 360 17.13 8.63 -12.30
N VAL A 361 16.53 7.51 -11.88
CA VAL A 361 16.72 6.20 -12.54
C VAL A 361 16.27 6.25 -14.01
N LEU A 362 15.27 7.07 -14.30
CA LEU A 362 14.74 7.33 -15.64
C LEU A 362 15.43 8.50 -16.34
N GLU A 363 16.68 8.78 -15.97
CA GLU A 363 17.59 9.74 -16.60
C GLU A 363 17.25 11.21 -16.38
N LEU A 364 16.27 11.54 -15.54
CA LEU A 364 15.96 12.95 -15.25
C LEU A 364 17.03 13.59 -14.39
N GLU A 365 17.46 14.79 -14.79
CA GLU A 365 18.34 15.66 -14.01
C GLU A 365 17.54 16.62 -13.13
N HIS A 366 18.19 17.19 -12.10
CA HIS A 366 17.58 18.24 -11.31
C HIS A 366 17.31 19.49 -12.16
N VAL A 367 16.15 20.09 -11.94
CA VAL A 367 15.78 21.34 -12.61
C VAL A 367 16.33 22.53 -11.83
N SER A 368 16.89 23.51 -12.53
CA SER A 368 17.49 24.70 -11.91
C SER A 368 16.48 25.79 -11.54
N ASP A 369 15.22 25.63 -11.93
CA ASP A 369 14.21 26.69 -11.83
C ASP A 369 13.74 26.84 -10.37
N GLU A 370 14.27 27.86 -9.70
CA GLU A 370 13.86 28.17 -8.34
C GLU A 370 12.36 28.50 -8.27
N GLY A 371 11.63 27.80 -7.40
CA GLY A 371 10.23 28.09 -7.09
C GLY A 371 9.20 27.39 -7.97
N THR A 372 9.59 26.31 -8.66
CA THR A 372 8.64 25.44 -9.38
C THR A 372 8.18 24.27 -8.51
N ASP A 373 6.90 23.90 -8.59
CA ASP A 373 6.34 22.67 -7.99
C ASP A 373 6.72 21.40 -8.79
N ARG A 374 7.90 21.40 -9.41
CA ARG A 374 8.37 20.29 -10.28
C ARG A 374 8.95 19.17 -9.44
N LEU A 375 8.74 17.95 -9.91
CA LEU A 375 9.20 16.72 -9.28
C LEU A 375 10.71 16.78 -9.05
N MET A 376 11.49 17.16 -10.07
CA MET A 376 12.95 17.11 -10.03
C MET A 376 13.62 18.35 -9.41
N HIS A 377 12.92 19.12 -8.60
CA HIS A 377 13.52 20.27 -7.90
C HIS A 377 14.36 19.78 -6.69
N PRO A 378 15.63 20.21 -6.52
CA PRO A 378 16.57 19.62 -5.56
C PRO A 378 16.41 20.08 -4.09
N GLY A 379 15.34 20.79 -3.75
CA GLY A 379 15.22 21.47 -2.46
C GLY A 379 13.86 21.32 -1.79
N PRO A 380 13.79 21.46 -0.45
CA PRO A 380 12.57 21.35 0.34
C PRO A 380 11.70 22.60 0.12
N ARG A 381 11.03 22.69 -1.04
CA ARG A 381 10.20 23.85 -1.40
C ARG A 381 8.79 23.44 -1.79
N PHE A 382 8.21 22.57 -0.98
CA PHE A 382 6.75 22.51 -0.85
C PHE A 382 6.36 23.27 0.41
N PRO A 383 6.13 24.60 0.34
CA PRO A 383 5.76 25.37 1.52
C PRO A 383 4.45 24.84 2.12
N GLY A 384 4.56 24.17 3.27
CA GLY A 384 3.46 23.63 4.06
C GLY A 384 2.86 22.35 3.50
N ASP A 385 3.50 21.19 3.76
CA ASP A 385 3.02 19.83 3.45
C ASP A 385 2.47 19.62 2.01
N ALA A 386 2.79 20.53 1.08
CA ALA A 386 2.10 20.61 -0.20
C ALA A 386 2.68 19.58 -1.17
N THR A 387 2.03 18.42 -1.28
CA THR A 387 2.42 17.42 -2.30
C THR A 387 2.43 18.05 -3.70
N PRO A 388 3.49 17.86 -4.52
CA PRO A 388 3.54 18.41 -5.87
C PRO A 388 2.27 18.06 -6.66
N ARG A 389 1.76 19.05 -7.39
CA ARG A 389 0.55 18.87 -8.19
C ARG A 389 0.83 17.90 -9.33
N ILE A 390 0.14 16.76 -9.33
CA ILE A 390 0.32 15.68 -10.30
C ILE A 390 0.30 16.19 -11.77
N ASP A 391 -0.55 17.17 -12.07
CA ASP A 391 -0.73 17.72 -13.41
C ASP A 391 0.41 18.62 -13.90
N THR A 392 1.22 19.17 -13.00
CA THR A 392 2.31 20.10 -13.35
C THR A 392 3.67 19.67 -12.83
N ALA A 393 3.74 18.55 -12.11
CA ALA A 393 4.97 18.07 -11.49
C ALA A 393 6.02 17.61 -12.50
N LEU A 394 5.61 17.16 -13.70
CA LEU A 394 6.53 16.81 -14.78
C LEU A 394 6.24 17.67 -16.01
N ALA A 395 7.29 18.22 -16.60
CA ALA A 395 7.23 18.94 -17.85
C ALA A 395 7.21 17.95 -19.04
N PRO A 396 6.65 18.35 -20.20
CA PRO A 396 6.54 17.44 -21.35
C PRO A 396 7.87 16.86 -21.85
N ASP A 397 8.97 17.59 -21.72
CA ASP A 397 10.33 17.14 -22.06
C ASP A 397 10.84 16.06 -21.10
N GLU A 398 10.66 16.23 -19.78
CA GLU A 398 10.96 15.18 -18.79
C GLU A 398 10.16 13.90 -19.08
N VAL A 399 8.86 14.04 -19.34
CA VAL A 399 8.01 12.87 -19.64
C VAL A 399 8.52 12.14 -20.88
N ASN A 400 8.95 12.87 -21.91
CA ASN A 400 9.51 12.27 -23.12
C ASN A 400 10.84 11.55 -22.83
N GLU A 401 11.72 12.15 -22.04
CA GLU A 401 12.99 11.56 -21.61
C GLU A 401 12.75 10.26 -20.83
N MET A 402 11.88 10.30 -19.82
CA MET A 402 11.46 9.11 -19.07
C MET A 402 10.94 8.02 -20.02
N LYS A 403 10.07 8.35 -20.98
CA LYS A 403 9.48 7.40 -21.94
C LYS A 403 10.53 6.78 -22.87
N THR A 404 11.68 7.43 -23.06
CA THR A 404 12.79 6.90 -23.88
C THR A 404 13.79 6.05 -23.10
N SER A 405 13.74 6.06 -21.77
CA SER A 405 14.60 5.24 -20.91
C SER A 405 14.51 3.74 -21.25
N ASP A 406 15.63 3.03 -21.10
CA ASP A 406 15.74 1.58 -21.29
C ASP A 406 14.89 0.75 -20.29
N PHE A 407 14.45 1.37 -19.19
CA PHE A 407 13.54 0.76 -18.21
C PHE A 407 12.07 0.79 -18.67
N MET A 408 11.72 1.56 -19.71
CA MET A 408 10.36 1.66 -20.20
C MET A 408 10.04 0.61 -21.25
N ARG A 409 8.94 -0.11 -21.04
CA ARG A 409 8.40 -1.08 -22.00
C ARG A 409 7.14 -0.53 -22.68
N PRO A 410 6.83 -0.95 -23.92
CA PRO A 410 5.49 -0.76 -24.45
C PRO A 410 4.45 -1.44 -23.55
N CYS A 411 3.25 -0.90 -23.43
CA CYS A 411 2.22 -1.50 -22.59
C CYS A 411 1.60 -2.79 -23.15
N ARG A 412 1.80 -3.06 -24.45
CA ARG A 412 1.20 -4.17 -25.22
C ARG A 412 2.09 -5.39 -25.33
#